data_AF-A0A524A0C6-F1
#
_entry.id   AF-A0A524A0C6-F1
#
_cell.length_a   1.000
_cell.length_b   1.000
_cell.length_c   1.000
_cell.angle_alpha   90.00
_cell.angle_beta   90.00
_cell.angle_gamma   90.00
#
_symmetry.space_group_name_H-M   'P 1'
#
loop_
_entity.id
_entity.type
_entity.pdbx_description
1 polymer ?
#
loop_
_entity_poly.entity_id
_entity_poly.type
_entity_poly.pdbx_seq_one_letter_code
_entity_poly.pdbx_strand_id
1 'polypeptide(L)'
;MPVLTAEQLRALGTSIFTGLGAPEEDAELVADLLVEANLTGFDSHGMIRLPIYARGIKMGAVKPGAAVKIVEETPSTAVID
;
A
#
# COMPACT_ATOMS: atom_id res chain seq x y z
N MET A 1 -19.00 13.15 10.15
CA MET A 1 -17.94 12.16 9.90
C MET A 1 -16.80 12.46 10.86
N PRO A 2 -16.15 11.46 11.49
CA PRO A 2 -15.00 11.72 12.32
C PRO A 2 -13.87 12.34 11.49
N VAL A 3 -13.11 13.26 12.09
CA VAL A 3 -11.89 13.80 11.50
C VAL A 3 -10.72 13.10 12.16
N LEU A 4 -9.88 12.45 11.35
CA LEU A 4 -8.66 11.78 11.79
C LEU A 4 -7.45 12.53 11.24
N THR A 5 -6.37 12.59 12.01
CA THR A 5 -5.11 13.17 11.53
C THR A 5 -4.44 12.24 10.53
N ALA A 6 -3.58 12.79 9.68
CA ALA A 6 -2.78 12.00 8.75
C ALA A 6 -1.94 10.93 9.48
N GLU A 7 -1.37 11.28 10.64
CA GLU A 7 -0.60 10.36 11.47
C GLU A 7 -1.46 9.20 12.02
N GLN A 8 -2.68 9.47 12.47
CA GLN A 8 -3.62 8.43 12.89
C GLN A 8 -3.96 7.48 11.74
N LEU A 9 -4.16 8.01 10.52
CA LEU A 9 -4.46 7.19 9.35
C LEU A 9 -3.26 6.36 8.90
N ARG A 10 -2.04 6.90 8.95
CA ARG A 10 -0.80 6.15 8.67
C ARG A 10 -0.64 4.99 9.65
N ALA A 11 -0.69 5.27 10.95
CA ALA A 11 -0.57 4.23 11.99
C ALA A 11 -1.65 3.14 11.85
N LEU A 12 -2.89 3.54 11.52
CA LEU A 12 -3.97 2.59 11.24
C LEU A 12 -3.69 1.75 9.99
N GLY A 13 -3.29 2.37 8.88
CA GLY A 13 -2.95 1.66 7.64
C GLY A 13 -1.80 0.66 7.83
N THR A 14 -0.70 1.12 8.42
CA THR A 14 0.49 0.29 8.70
C THR A 14 0.10 -0.91 9.56
N SER A 15 -0.57 -0.69 10.70
CA SER A 15 -0.95 -1.80 11.59
C SER A 15 -1.85 -2.84 10.92
N ILE A 16 -2.76 -2.40 10.03
CA ILE A 16 -3.62 -3.33 9.29
C ILE A 16 -2.81 -4.12 8.25
N PHE A 17 -1.95 -3.48 7.47
CA PHE A 17 -1.14 -4.19 6.46
C PHE A 17 -0.14 -5.15 7.10
N THR A 18 0.53 -4.74 8.18
CA THR A 18 1.40 -5.64 8.96
C THR A 18 0.62 -6.83 9.53
N GLY A 19 -0.60 -6.59 10.06
CA GLY A 19 -1.49 -7.66 10.53
C GLY A 19 -1.99 -8.60 9.42
N LEU A 20 -1.91 -8.18 8.16
CA LEU A 20 -2.19 -8.99 6.98
C LEU A 20 -0.95 -9.70 6.41
N GLY A 21 0.20 -9.58 7.09
CA GLY A 21 1.45 -10.26 6.74
C GLY A 21 2.39 -9.47 5.83
N ALA A 22 2.15 -8.17 5.62
CA ALA A 22 3.12 -7.32 4.94
C ALA A 22 4.36 -7.06 5.80
N PRO A 23 5.56 -7.00 5.21
CA PRO A 23 6.72 -6.39 5.85
C PRO A 23 6.39 -4.97 6.33
N GLU A 24 6.97 -4.55 7.45
CA GLU A 24 6.70 -3.25 8.07
C GLU A 24 6.97 -2.09 7.11
N GLU A 25 8.10 -2.13 6.39
CA GLU A 25 8.48 -1.12 5.39
C GLU A 25 7.44 -1.00 4.26
N ASP A 26 6.98 -2.14 3.71
CA ASP A 26 5.93 -2.16 2.69
C ASP A 26 4.60 -1.62 3.23
N ALA A 27 4.26 -1.98 4.47
CA ALA A 27 3.03 -1.54 5.13
C ALA A 27 3.03 -0.02 5.37
N GLU A 28 4.15 0.54 5.81
CA GLU A 28 4.36 1.98 5.98
C GLU A 28 4.26 2.72 4.65
N LEU A 29 4.95 2.22 3.62
CA LEU A 29 4.95 2.82 2.29
C LEU A 29 3.53 2.89 1.71
N VAL A 30 2.79 1.79 1.74
CA VAL A 30 1.42 1.77 1.20
C VAL A 30 0.50 2.65 2.04
N ALA A 31 0.61 2.64 3.36
CA ALA A 31 -0.21 3.49 4.21
C ALA A 31 0.06 4.98 3.95
N ASP A 32 1.32 5.38 3.76
CA ASP A 32 1.68 6.77 3.46
C ASP A 32 1.10 7.22 2.11
N LEU A 33 1.22 6.40 1.05
CA LEU A 33 0.66 6.70 -0.27
C LEU A 33 -0.87 6.87 -0.24
N LEU A 34 -1.59 6.04 0.53
CA LEU A 34 -3.03 6.19 0.69
C LEU A 34 -3.40 7.47 1.45
N VAL A 35 -2.62 7.84 2.47
CA VAL A 35 -2.84 9.07 3.21
C VAL A 35 -2.49 10.30 2.36
N GLU A 36 -1.43 10.24 1.56
CA GLU A 36 -1.08 11.29 0.60
C GLU A 36 -2.20 11.52 -0.42
N ALA A 37 -2.82 10.46 -0.94
CA ALA A 37 -3.98 10.57 -1.81
C ALA A 37 -5.15 11.30 -1.12
N ASN A 38 -5.41 11.05 0.17
CA ASN A 38 -6.40 11.84 0.92
C ASN A 38 -5.99 13.31 1.09
N LEU A 39 -4.73 13.57 1.45
CA LEU A 39 -4.21 14.93 1.68
C LEU A 39 -4.21 15.79 0.40
N THR A 40 -4.07 15.16 -0.76
CA THR A 40 -4.11 15.81 -2.08
C THR A 40 -5.52 15.90 -2.67
N GLY A 41 -6.55 15.44 -1.95
CA GLY A 41 -7.96 15.52 -2.35
C GLY A 41 -8.43 14.40 -3.29
N PHE A 42 -7.61 13.37 -3.53
CA PHE A 42 -7.95 12.20 -4.34
C PHE A 42 -8.51 11.06 -3.46
N ASP A 43 -9.61 11.33 -2.74
CA ASP A 43 -10.16 10.39 -1.75
C ASP A 43 -10.48 9.01 -2.31
N SER A 44 -10.85 8.92 -3.60
CA SER A 44 -11.09 7.66 -4.31
C SER A 44 -9.86 6.75 -4.39
N HIS A 45 -8.66 7.26 -4.12
CA HIS A 45 -7.39 6.51 -4.10
C HIS A 45 -6.76 6.44 -2.71
N GLY A 46 -7.35 7.09 -1.70
CA GLY A 46 -6.82 7.08 -0.34
C GLY A 46 -7.31 5.91 0.51
N MET A 47 -7.52 6.14 1.81
CA MET A 47 -7.85 5.11 2.79
C MET A 47 -9.10 4.28 2.46
N ILE A 48 -9.98 4.76 1.56
CA ILE A 48 -11.11 3.99 1.03
C ILE A 48 -10.67 2.71 0.29
N ARG A 49 -9.42 2.63 -0.18
CA ARG A 49 -8.86 1.47 -0.89
C ARG A 49 -8.39 0.35 0.04
N LEU A 50 -8.20 0.61 1.32
CA LEU A 50 -7.68 -0.37 2.28
C LEU A 50 -8.48 -1.70 2.29
N PRO A 51 -9.83 -1.72 2.27
CA PRO A 51 -10.59 -2.97 2.18
C PRO A 51 -10.36 -3.76 0.87
N ILE A 52 -10.02 -3.08 -0.24
CA ILE A 52 -9.72 -3.73 -1.52
C ILE A 52 -8.37 -4.44 -1.42
N TYR A 53 -7.33 -3.77 -0.92
CA TYR A 53 -6.03 -4.40 -0.69
C TYR A 53 -6.12 -5.57 0.29
N ALA A 54 -6.82 -5.37 1.41
CA ALA A 54 -7.02 -6.44 2.40
C ALA A 54 -7.72 -7.67 1.80
N ARG A 55 -8.70 -7.46 0.91
CA ARG A 55 -9.36 -8.54 0.18
C ARG A 55 -8.41 -9.21 -0.81
N GLY A 56 -7.64 -8.43 -1.57
CA GLY A 56 -6.63 -8.93 -2.50
C GLY A 56 -5.60 -9.83 -1.83
N ILE A 57 -5.10 -9.41 -0.66
CA ILE A 57 -4.17 -10.20 0.17
C ILE A 57 -4.83 -11.51 0.63
N LYS A 58 -6.03 -11.43 1.21
CA LYS A 58 -6.76 -12.62 1.69
C LYS A 58 -7.10 -13.61 0.59
N MET A 59 -7.32 -13.14 -0.64
CA MET A 59 -7.59 -13.98 -1.82
C MET A 59 -6.31 -14.50 -2.49
N GLY A 60 -5.12 -14.09 -2.04
CA GLY A 60 -3.85 -14.44 -2.67
C GLY A 60 -3.59 -13.72 -4.01
N ALA A 61 -4.44 -12.76 -4.39
CA ALA A 61 -4.25 -11.94 -5.59
C ALA A 61 -3.16 -10.87 -5.39
N VAL A 62 -2.89 -10.49 -4.13
CA VAL A 62 -1.77 -9.65 -3.73
C VAL A 62 -0.92 -10.46 -2.76
N LYS A 63 0.38 -10.55 -3.02
CA LYS A 63 1.33 -11.24 -2.14
C LYS A 63 2.17 -10.19 -1.41
N PRO A 64 1.95 -9.97 -0.10
CA PRO A 64 2.79 -9.06 0.67
C PRO A 64 4.25 -9.54 0.70
N GLY A 65 5.21 -8.61 0.63
CA GLY A 65 6.64 -8.94 0.59
C GLY A 65 7.07 -9.72 -0.66
N ALA A 66 6.34 -9.60 -1.76
CA ALA A 66 6.79 -10.15 -3.04
C ALA A 66 8.06 -9.42 -3.51
N ALA A 67 9.11 -10.18 -3.81
CA ALA A 67 10.34 -9.63 -4.33
C ALA A 67 10.16 -9.17 -5.78
N VAL A 68 10.46 -7.91 -6.04
CA VAL A 68 10.55 -7.33 -7.38
C VAL A 68 11.74 -7.92 -8.12
N LYS A 69 11.55 -8.42 -9.34
CA LYS A 69 12.61 -9.03 -10.14
C LYS A 69 12.80 -8.28 -11.45
N ILE A 70 14.06 -7.99 -11.78
CA ILE A 70 14.43 -7.51 -13.13
C ILE A 70 14.60 -8.74 -14.01
N VAL A 71 13.76 -8.85 -15.04
CA VAL A 71 13.78 -9.97 -16.01
C VAL A 71 14.71 -9.67 -17.18
N GLU A 72 14.69 -8.43 -17.64
CA GLU A 72 15.54 -7.93 -18.73
C GLU A 72 15.87 -6.47 -18.48
N GLU A 73 17.10 -6.05 -18.79
CA GLU A 73 17.56 -4.68 -18.60
C GLU A 73 18.41 -4.24 -19.80
N THR A 74 18.17 -3.02 -20.27
CA THR A 74 19.01 -2.30 -21.25
C THR A 74 19.51 -1.02 -20.60
N PRO A 75 20.42 -0.25 -21.24
CA PRO A 75 20.91 1.01 -20.66
C PRO A 75 19.83 2.05 -20.33
N SER A 76 18.61 1.92 -20.88
CA SER A 76 17.52 2.89 -20.65
C SER A 76 16.15 2.25 -20.39
N THR A 77 16.06 0.92 -20.23
CA THR A 77 14.78 0.22 -19.97
C THR A 77 14.97 -0.98 -19.06
N ALA A 78 13.96 -1.33 -18.27
CA ALA A 78 13.90 -2.59 -17.51
C ALA A 78 12.52 -3.24 -17.64
N VAL A 79 12.49 -4.57 -17.72
CA VAL A 79 11.29 -5.40 -17.61
C VAL A 79 11.27 -5.97 -16.19
N ILE A 80 10.16 -5.76 -15.48
CA ILE A 80 10.00 -6.12 -14.07
C ILE A 80 8.86 -7.13 -13.92
N ASP A 81 9.08 -8.15 -13.08
CA ASP A 81 8.08 -9.13 -12.58
C ASP A 81 7.96 -9.01 -11.05
#